data_AF-A0A1Y5YCI6-F1
#
_entry.id   AF-A0A1Y5YCI6-F1
#
_cell.length_a   1.000
_cell.length_b   1.000
_cell.length_c   1.000
_cell.angle_alpha   90.00
_cell.angle_beta   90.00
_cell.angle_gamma   90.00
#
_symmetry.space_group_name_H-M   'P 1'
#
loop_
_entity.id
_entity.type
_entity.pdbx_description
1 polymer ?
#
loop_
_entity_poly.entity_id
_entity_poly.type
_entity_poly.pdbx_seq_one_letter_code
_entity_poly.pdbx_strand_id
1 'polypeptide(L)' 'MSEFTDKQRQELVDVLLTVEASEGYMRACDRADAARYGWTRPRASPLTVRLETASLILRALLTTTPEPTSTTRQETPE' A
#
# COMPACT_ATOMS: atom_id res chain seq x y z
N MET A 1 2.78 19.98 -8.17
CA MET A 1 2.16 18.64 -8.20
C MET A 1 0.83 18.74 -7.47
N SER A 2 -0.28 18.28 -8.05
CA SER A 2 -1.61 18.42 -7.43
C SER A 2 -1.71 17.50 -6.21
N GLU A 3 -2.09 18.06 -5.06
CA GLU A 3 -2.45 17.27 -3.89
C GLU A 3 -3.77 16.54 -4.12
N PHE A 4 -3.92 15.36 -3.50
CA PHE A 4 -5.19 14.63 -3.50
C PHE A 4 -6.22 15.35 -2.64
N THR A 5 -7.46 15.41 -3.10
CA THR A 5 -8.58 15.81 -2.24
C THR A 5 -8.83 14.77 -1.15
N ASP A 6 -9.48 15.17 -0.05
CA ASP A 6 -9.84 14.25 1.04
C ASP A 6 -10.66 13.04 0.54
N LYS A 7 -11.56 13.26 -0.43
CA LYS A 7 -12.34 12.20 -1.06
C LYS A 7 -11.46 11.22 -1.83
N GLN A 8 -10.53 11.73 -2.65
CA GLN A 8 -9.59 10.87 -3.40
C GLN A 8 -8.66 10.11 -2.46
N ARG A 9 -8.26 10.71 -1.34
CA ARG A 9 -7.48 10.04 -0.31
C ARG A 9 -8.28 8.88 0.31
N GLN A 10 -9.54 9.10 0.67
CA GLN A 10 -10.39 8.04 1.22
C GLN A 10 -10.57 6.89 0.21
N GLU A 11 -10.84 7.20 -1.06
CA GLU A 11 -10.95 6.19 -2.12
C GLU A 11 -9.65 5.40 -2.30
N LEU A 12 -8.48 6.06 -2.24
CA LEU A 12 -7.18 5.38 -2.30
C LEU A 12 -6.93 4.48 -1.09
N VAL A 13 -7.37 4.87 0.10
CA VAL A 13 -7.31 4.04 1.31
C VAL A 13 -8.20 2.80 1.15
N ASP A 14 -9.43 2.97 0.65
CA ASP A 14 -10.36 1.86 0.46
C ASP A 14 -9.84 0.85 -0.59
N VAL A 15 -9.23 1.36 -1.67
CA VAL A 15 -8.55 0.52 -2.67
C VAL A 15 -7.35 -0.20 -2.06
N LEU A 16 -6.53 0.49 -1.26
CA LEU A 16 -5.39 -0.14 -0.57
C LEU A 16 -5.84 -1.29 0.32
N LEU A 17 -6.88 -1.10 1.14
CA LEU A 17 -7.44 -2.16 2.00
C LEU A 17 -7.91 -3.37 1.18
N THR A 18 -8.55 -3.12 0.03
CA THR A 18 -9.00 -4.18 -0.88
C THR A 18 -7.83 -4.96 -1.50
N VAL A 19 -6.76 -4.24 -1.90
CA VAL A 19 -5.55 -4.84 -2.46
C VAL A 19 -4.84 -5.70 -1.42
N GLU A 20 -4.72 -5.23 -0.18
CA GLU A 20 -4.08 -5.97 0.91
C GLU A 20 -4.86 -7.23 1.31
N ALA A 21 -6.18 -7.14 1.35
CA ALA A 21 -7.03 -8.31 1.57
C ALA A 21 -6.84 -9.36 0.45
N SER A 22 -6.80 -8.90 -0.80
CA SER A 22 -6.55 -9.75 -1.97
C SER A 22 -5.15 -10.37 -1.94
N GLU A 23 -4.14 -9.62 -1.53
CA GLU A 23 -2.76 -10.10 -1.34
C GLU A 23 -2.71 -11.22 -0.29
N GLY A 24 -3.35 -10.99 0.86
CA GLY A 24 -3.44 -11.98 1.94
C GLY A 24 -4.12 -13.28 1.50
N TYR A 25 -5.21 -13.16 0.74
CA TYR A 25 -5.90 -14.29 0.14
C TYR A 25 -5.01 -15.07 -0.84
N MET A 26 -4.37 -14.37 -1.78
CA MET A 26 -3.50 -15.02 -2.78
C MET A 26 -2.29 -15.69 -2.14
N ARG A 27 -1.70 -15.09 -1.11
CA ARG A 27 -0.62 -15.73 -0.34
C ARG A 27 -1.09 -16.99 0.38
N ALA A 28 -2.35 -17.05 0.80
CA ALA A 28 -2.93 -18.28 1.36
C ALA A 28 -3.11 -19.37 0.28
N CYS A 29 -3.54 -18.99 -0.93
CA CYS A 29 -3.60 -19.90 -2.08
C CYS A 29 -2.21 -20.46 -2.44
N ASP A 30 -1.19 -19.60 -2.56
CA ASP A 30 0.19 -20.03 -2.88
C ASP A 30 0.74 -21.05 -1.85
N ARG A 31 0.38 -20.89 -0.57
CA ARG A 31 0.72 -21.86 0.49
C ARG A 31 -0.07 -23.16 0.35
N ALA A 32 -1.36 -23.08 0.05
CA ALA A 32 -2.21 -24.26 -0.13
C ALA A 32 -1.75 -25.11 -1.33
N ASP A 33 -1.36 -24.46 -2.43
CA ASP A 33 -0.79 -25.13 -3.60
C ASP A 33 0.54 -25.80 -3.26
N ALA A 34 1.45 -25.11 -2.56
CA ALA A 34 2.70 -25.71 -2.11
C ALA A 34 2.48 -26.96 -1.26
N ALA A 35 1.53 -26.92 -0.32
CA ALA A 35 1.14 -28.08 0.48
C ALA A 35 0.56 -29.20 -0.38
N ARG A 36 -0.32 -28.87 -1.34
CA ARG A 36 -0.95 -29.83 -2.25
C ARG A 36 0.05 -30.57 -3.13
N TYR A 37 1.09 -29.88 -3.60
CA TYR A 37 2.10 -30.43 -4.50
C TYR A 37 3.40 -30.88 -3.79
N GLY A 38 3.42 -30.87 -2.46
CA GLY A 38 4.58 -31.32 -1.67
C GLY A 38 5.82 -30.43 -1.83
N TRP A 39 5.64 -29.15 -2.16
CA TRP A 39 6.75 -28.19 -2.25
C TRP A 39 7.17 -27.71 -0.86
N THR A 40 8.46 -27.72 -0.59
CA THR A 40 9.04 -27.30 0.69
C THR A 40 8.94 -25.79 0.94
N ARG A 41 8.75 -24.98 -0.12
CA ARG A 41 8.58 -23.52 -0.01
C ARG A 41 7.41 -23.05 -0.90
N PRO A 42 6.52 -22.18 -0.39
CA PRO A 42 5.53 -21.51 -1.22
C PRO A 42 6.23 -20.62 -2.25
N ARG A 43 5.86 -20.75 -3.52
CA ARG A 43 6.27 -19.81 -4.56
C ARG A 43 5.19 -18.75 -4.67
N ALA A 44 5.59 -17.48 -4.58
CA ALA A 44 4.66 -16.39 -4.85
C ALA A 44 4.20 -16.47 -6.30
N SER A 45 2.89 -16.56 -6.52
CA SER A 45 2.35 -16.46 -7.87
C SER A 45 2.62 -15.07 -8.45
N PRO A 46 2.65 -14.92 -9.78
CA PRO A 46 2.77 -13.60 -10.41
C PRO A 46 1.69 -12.62 -9.95
N LEU A 47 0.51 -13.11 -9.55
CA LEU A 47 -0.56 -12.27 -9.03
C LEU A 47 -0.24 -11.76 -7.61
N THR A 48 0.28 -12.61 -6.73
CA THR A 48 0.74 -12.21 -5.38
C THR A 48 1.78 -11.08 -5.47
N VAL A 49 2.78 -11.22 -6.35
CA VAL A 49 3.83 -10.20 -6.53
C VAL A 49 3.25 -8.87 -7.04
N ARG A 50 2.28 -8.91 -7.97
CA ARG A 50 1.61 -7.70 -8.49
C ARG A 50 0.80 -6.98 -7.41
N LEU A 51 0.12 -7.71 -6.53
CA LEU A 51 -0.66 -7.15 -5.43
C LEU A 51 0.25 -6.52 -4.36
N GLU A 52 1.34 -7.19 -3.98
CA GLU A 52 2.35 -6.63 -3.08
C GLU A 52 2.94 -5.33 -3.65
N THR A 53 3.28 -5.34 -4.95
CA THR A 53 3.78 -4.14 -5.63
C THR A 53 2.75 -3.02 -5.65
N ALA A 54 1.48 -3.33 -5.93
CA ALA A 54 0.41 -2.34 -5.92
C ALA A 54 0.19 -1.75 -4.51
N SER A 55 0.23 -2.57 -3.47
CA SER A 55 0.15 -2.14 -2.07
C SER A 55 1.26 -1.15 -1.72
N LEU A 56 2.50 -1.45 -2.10
CA LEU A 56 3.64 -0.55 -1.88
C LEU A 56 3.47 0.80 -2.61
N ILE A 57 3.02 0.78 -3.86
CA ILE A 57 2.78 2.00 -4.64
C ILE A 57 1.68 2.85 -4.00
N LEU A 58 0.55 2.23 -3.62
CA LEU A 58 -0.58 2.93 -3.00
C LEU A 58 -0.19 3.54 -1.64
N ARG A 59 0.59 2.81 -0.82
CA ARG A 59 1.14 3.33 0.43
C ARG A 59 2.05 4.54 0.19
N ALA A 60 2.92 4.48 -0.81
CA ALA A 60 3.78 5.62 -1.17
C ALA A 60 2.97 6.83 -1.66
N LEU A 61 1.92 6.62 -2.45
CA LEU A 61 1.03 7.70 -2.90
C LEU A 61 0.31 8.37 -1.72
N LEU A 62 -0.09 7.59 -0.71
CA LEU A 62 -0.78 8.12 0.47
C LEU A 62 0.15 8.87 1.44
N THR A 63 1.45 8.54 1.49
CA THR A 63 2.44 9.19 2.37
C THR A 63 3.15 10.40 1.75
N THR A 64 3.08 10.56 0.42
CA THR A 64 3.75 11.67 -0.29
C THR A 64 3.01 13.00 -0.22
N THR A 65 1.90 13.11 0.51
CA THR A 65 1.36 14.42 0.86
C THR A 65 2.20 15.03 1.98
N PRO A 66 2.88 16.16 1.73
CA PRO A 66 3.76 16.77 2.73
C PRO A 66 2.93 17.12 3.97
N GLU A 67 3.46 16.77 5.14
CA GLU A 67 3.04 17.41 6.40
C GLU A 67 3.00 18.92 6.16
N PRO A 68 1.90 19.62 6.49
CA PRO A 68 1.92 21.06 6.51
C PRO A 68 2.97 21.44 7.55
N THR A 69 4.15 21.81 7.07
CA THR A 69 5.21 22.35 7.90
C THR A 69 4.59 23.58 8.53
N SER A 70 4.21 23.44 9.80
CA SER A 70 3.72 24.57 10.58
C SER A 70 4.81 25.61 10.49
N THR A 71 4.54 26.67 9.73
CA THR A 71 5.38 27.85 9.67
C THR A 71 5.57 28.31 11.10
N THR A 72 6.70 27.94 11.70
CA THR A 72 7.17 28.61 12.90
C THR A 72 7.27 30.06 12.48
N ARG A 73 6.34 30.90 12.97
CA ARG A 73 6.53 32.34 12.99
C ARG A 73 7.84 32.55 13.71
N GLN A 74 8.90 32.84 12.97
CA GLN A 74 10.03 33.55 13.54
C GLN A 74 9.49 34.93 13.89
N GLU A 75 9.36 35.18 15.19
CA GLU A 75 9.26 36.53 15.73
C GLU A 75 10.42 37.34 15.15
N THR A 76 10.08 38.40 14.41
CA THR A 76 11.02 39.42 13.98
C THR A 76 11.60 40.10 15.23
N PRO A 77 12.91 40.06 15.47
CA PRO A 77 13.52 41.01 16.40
C PRO A 77 13.63 42.38 15.71
N GLU A 78 13.35 43.41 16.51
CA GLU A 78 13.27 44.84 16.22
C GLU A 78 14.39 45.43 15.35
#